data_AF-A0A812J7I5-F1
#
_entry.id   AF-A0A812J7I5-F1
#
_cell.length_a   1.000
_cell.length_b   1.000
_cell.length_c   1.000
_cell.angle_alpha   90.00
_cell.angle_beta   90.00
_cell.angle_gamma   90.00
#
_symmetry.space_group_name_H-M   'P 1'
#
loop_
_entity.id
_entity.type
_entity.pdbx_description
1 polymer ?
#
loop_
_entity_poly.entity_id
_entity_poly.type
_entity_poly.pdbx_seq_one_letter_code
_entity_poly.pdbx_strand_id
1 'polypeptide(L)'
;MMMQPQMMQPVGFDPNAAYWQGMALAQQQSAWIQPPAPVSPQVPWGQPDPYGWAQAQEMSPYGASYPSFGMDAAGEFMQMLGIDPSEDVYFGWIAEYGLQSEALPPRWASGVDAQTGRIYYVNTDDGTSTWENPLCNALRTVIDIGRFYLQAPGDGVFEEQKMQLWQQHKLDLEGWHGPHVDEEGREYFANSELGVSSWQDPRQETQHIFEVQSNLLDALEEMLPGYVDTQGELPGFGLLDRRPRGMLEVRGNSFSMDSQPTSPGRSPTPQRSVSSPDLSKKHQQLTAKMEKPEPTFQELRGSLLQTLETFFYIYRDDEESQHLLIQRKLKERRLRRQRLDEEERRKLNQELEEMKRQEEERRQEEEARREAQAAAERAKREAEEQRKREEERKVEEERQRIHAEEQRRRADAERRAEEARREEARAAEEARLRKVAEEDARNREKEIRERILGSLAELGQSRDGYVLRTAIAEGESVGLHSELAPLRSALAEVDELRKAALLKARKAQEKLAGDFKTAKEAQDFGGPILAAQWRAAVKEVAKPFVMPECPES
;
A
#
# COMPACT_ATOMS: atom_id res chain seq x y z
N MET A 1 -25.57 -17.01 70.96
CA MET A 1 -24.26 -16.53 70.51
C MET A 1 -24.39 -16.09 69.07
N MET A 2 -24.54 -14.78 68.87
CA MET A 2 -24.53 -14.15 67.55
C MET A 2 -23.09 -13.76 67.23
N MET A 3 -22.59 -14.10 66.04
CA MET A 3 -21.40 -13.48 65.48
C MET A 3 -21.79 -12.77 64.20
N GLN A 4 -21.60 -11.45 64.22
CA GLN A 4 -21.65 -10.55 63.07
C GLN A 4 -20.41 -10.77 62.18
N PRO A 5 -20.53 -10.57 60.87
CA PRO A 5 -19.38 -10.35 60.01
C PRO A 5 -19.17 -8.87 59.68
N GLN A 6 -17.89 -8.63 59.40
CA GLN A 6 -17.12 -7.41 59.25
C GLN A 6 -17.50 -6.58 58.01
N MET A 7 -17.45 -5.25 58.14
CA MET A 7 -17.61 -4.27 57.07
C MET A 7 -16.36 -4.21 56.16
N MET A 8 -16.56 -4.19 54.84
CA MET A 8 -15.61 -3.70 53.85
C MET A 8 -16.27 -2.59 53.02
N GLN A 9 -15.55 -1.49 52.80
CA GLN A 9 -15.98 -0.32 52.04
C GLN A 9 -15.92 -0.55 50.52
N PRO A 10 -16.79 0.08 49.71
CA PRO A 10 -16.72 0.02 48.27
C PRO A 10 -15.80 1.11 47.67
N VAL A 11 -15.01 0.68 46.69
CA VAL A 11 -14.19 1.50 45.78
C VAL A 11 -15.08 1.96 44.62
N GLY A 12 -14.95 3.23 44.23
CA GLY A 12 -15.73 3.86 43.17
C GLY A 12 -15.52 3.26 41.79
N PHE A 13 -16.60 3.16 41.03
CA PHE A 13 -16.63 2.80 39.62
C PHE A 13 -17.45 3.87 38.88
N ASP A 14 -16.87 4.41 37.82
CA ASP A 14 -17.32 5.57 37.07
C ASP A 14 -18.35 5.16 35.99
N PRO A 15 -19.60 5.67 36.01
CA PRO A 15 -20.61 5.36 35.02
C PRO A 15 -20.78 6.55 34.06
N ASN A 16 -19.96 6.62 33.02
CA ASN A 16 -20.16 7.58 31.92
C ASN A 16 -20.26 6.88 30.57
N ALA A 17 -21.08 5.82 30.55
CA ALA A 17 -21.60 5.19 29.35
C ALA A 17 -23.13 5.27 29.38
N ALA A 18 -23.70 5.79 28.30
CA ALA A 18 -25.11 5.85 27.96
C ALA A 18 -25.92 7.07 28.46
N TYR A 19 -26.77 7.54 27.53
CA TYR A 19 -27.86 8.50 27.68
C TYR A 19 -27.50 9.99 27.71
N TRP A 20 -27.57 10.63 26.54
CA TRP A 20 -28.46 11.79 26.39
C TRP A 20 -29.17 11.75 25.04
N GLN A 21 -30.41 11.26 25.08
CA GLN A 21 -31.44 11.47 24.09
C GLN A 21 -32.61 12.12 24.82
N GLY A 22 -33.13 13.24 24.29
CA GLY A 22 -34.49 13.70 24.54
C GLY A 22 -34.64 15.00 25.32
N MET A 23 -34.94 16.09 24.60
CA MET A 23 -36.03 16.98 25.03
C MET A 23 -36.88 17.40 23.83
N ALA A 24 -38.19 17.33 24.06
CA ALA A 24 -39.27 17.64 23.14
C ALA A 24 -40.12 18.80 23.70
N LEU A 25 -40.93 19.37 22.79
CA LEU A 25 -42.15 20.17 22.97
C LEU A 25 -42.07 21.70 23.22
N ALA A 26 -42.50 22.45 22.20
CA ALA A 26 -43.74 23.26 22.15
C ALA A 26 -43.61 24.75 21.76
N GLN A 27 -44.53 25.17 20.87
CA GLN A 27 -45.21 26.49 20.75
C GLN A 27 -44.53 27.55 19.84
N GLN A 28 -45.15 28.32 18.93
CA GLN A 28 -46.48 28.41 18.28
C GLN A 28 -46.47 29.64 17.33
N GLN A 29 -47.03 29.50 16.11
CA GLN A 29 -47.71 30.51 15.22
C GLN A 29 -46.97 31.84 14.88
N SER A 30 -46.90 32.28 13.62
CA SER A 30 -48.06 32.79 12.84
C SER A 30 -47.70 33.06 11.37
N ALA A 31 -48.70 32.90 10.50
CA ALA A 31 -48.76 33.12 9.05
C ALA A 31 -48.30 34.51 8.55
N TRP A 32 -48.16 34.69 7.22
CA TRP A 32 -48.93 35.62 6.36
C TRP A 32 -48.23 35.89 5.01
N ILE A 33 -48.79 35.30 3.95
CA ILE A 33 -49.23 35.85 2.65
C ILE A 33 -48.25 36.67 1.78
N GLN A 34 -47.97 36.06 0.62
CA GLN A 34 -47.42 36.59 -0.64
C GLN A 34 -48.35 37.62 -1.31
N PRO A 35 -47.88 38.64 -2.09
CA PRO A 35 -47.43 38.47 -3.50
C PRO A 35 -46.50 39.64 -3.99
N PRO A 36 -46.44 40.03 -5.29
CA PRO A 36 -45.77 39.41 -6.45
C PRO A 36 -44.68 40.32 -7.09
N ALA A 37 -43.95 39.76 -8.05
CA ALA A 37 -42.98 40.46 -8.91
C ALA A 37 -43.63 41.44 -9.92
N PRO A 38 -42.86 42.42 -10.41
CA PRO A 38 -43.05 42.89 -11.78
C PRO A 38 -41.74 43.02 -12.59
N VAL A 39 -41.70 42.23 -13.66
CA VAL A 39 -41.42 42.58 -15.08
C VAL A 39 -40.60 43.85 -15.38
N SER A 40 -39.51 43.62 -16.12
CA SER A 40 -38.65 44.57 -16.85
C SER A 40 -39.38 45.60 -17.73
N PRO A 41 -38.71 46.68 -18.15
CA PRO A 41 -38.36 46.75 -19.58
C PRO A 41 -37.04 47.50 -19.94
N GLN A 42 -36.67 47.31 -21.21
CA GLN A 42 -35.64 47.96 -22.06
C GLN A 42 -35.60 49.50 -21.90
N VAL A 43 -34.59 50.29 -22.31
CA VAL A 43 -34.03 50.56 -23.68
C VAL A 43 -32.78 51.50 -23.55
N PRO A 44 -32.10 51.99 -24.63
CA PRO A 44 -30.64 52.12 -24.67
C PRO A 44 -30.09 53.52 -25.10
N TRP A 45 -28.76 53.61 -25.19
CA TRP A 45 -27.88 54.60 -25.89
C TRP A 45 -28.04 56.12 -25.64
N GLY A 46 -26.96 56.72 -25.12
CA GLY A 46 -26.64 58.15 -25.24
C GLY A 46 -25.30 58.54 -24.60
N GLN A 47 -24.28 58.83 -25.42
CA GLN A 47 -23.05 59.58 -25.07
C GLN A 47 -23.36 61.05 -24.68
N PRO A 48 -22.41 61.90 -24.21
CA PRO A 48 -21.03 61.69 -23.72
C PRO A 48 -20.70 62.35 -22.35
N ASP A 49 -19.51 62.05 -21.84
CA ASP A 49 -18.85 62.61 -20.64
C ASP A 49 -18.77 64.15 -20.54
N PRO A 50 -18.60 64.66 -19.29
CA PRO A 50 -17.65 65.75 -19.08
C PRO A 50 -16.82 65.64 -17.78
N TYR A 51 -16.46 64.44 -17.32
CA TYR A 51 -15.45 64.29 -16.26
C TYR A 51 -14.41 63.23 -16.62
N GLY A 52 -13.40 63.69 -17.36
CA GLY A 52 -12.17 62.94 -17.55
C GLY A 52 -11.43 62.74 -16.22
N TRP A 53 -11.37 61.50 -15.78
CA TRP A 53 -10.22 60.99 -15.04
C TRP A 53 -9.53 59.98 -15.95
N ALA A 54 -8.53 60.52 -16.65
CA ALA A 54 -7.66 59.79 -17.54
C ALA A 54 -6.94 58.65 -16.80
N GLN A 55 -6.76 57.56 -17.55
CA GLN A 55 -5.66 56.61 -17.41
C GLN A 55 -4.37 57.28 -16.92
N ALA A 56 -3.93 56.88 -15.73
CA ALA A 56 -2.53 56.97 -15.34
C ALA A 56 -1.94 55.57 -15.43
N GLN A 57 -1.24 55.37 -16.54
CA GLN A 57 -0.30 54.29 -16.79
C GLN A 57 0.91 54.46 -15.85
N GLU A 58 1.36 53.35 -15.29
CA GLU A 58 2.75 53.03 -14.91
C GLU A 58 3.66 54.21 -14.52
N MET A 59 3.80 54.48 -13.22
CA MET A 59 5.09 54.85 -12.61
C MET A 59 5.11 54.40 -11.14
N SER A 60 5.79 53.28 -10.88
CA SER A 60 6.52 53.12 -9.62
C SER A 60 7.92 53.64 -9.85
N PRO A 61 8.37 54.64 -9.08
CA PRO A 61 9.54 54.36 -8.25
C PRO A 61 9.48 55.05 -6.89
N TYR A 62 10.26 54.51 -5.96
CA TYR A 62 10.50 54.95 -4.57
C TYR A 62 9.61 54.32 -3.49
N GLY A 63 10.05 53.15 -3.02
CA GLY A 63 10.64 53.06 -1.67
C GLY A 63 9.76 53.40 -0.47
N ALA A 64 8.44 53.43 -0.62
CA ALA A 64 7.55 53.33 0.52
C ALA A 64 7.62 51.87 1.00
N SER A 65 8.32 51.66 2.12
CA SER A 65 8.03 50.54 3.00
C SER A 65 6.54 50.63 3.34
N TYR A 66 5.70 49.98 2.54
CA TYR A 66 4.34 49.68 2.94
C TYR A 66 4.49 49.04 4.32
N PRO A 67 3.90 49.62 5.37
CA PRO A 67 3.95 48.98 6.65
C PRO A 67 3.44 47.56 6.42
N SER A 68 4.26 46.58 6.80
CA SER A 68 3.99 45.15 6.70
C SER A 68 2.86 44.80 7.67
N PHE A 69 1.68 45.41 7.46
CA PHE A 69 0.40 45.11 8.10
C PHE A 69 -0.31 43.96 7.37
N GLY A 70 0.36 43.30 6.42
CA GLY A 70 0.02 41.94 6.05
C GLY A 70 0.49 41.02 7.16
N MET A 71 -0.25 40.96 8.27
CA MET A 71 -0.33 39.67 8.95
C MET A 71 -0.71 38.67 7.86
N ASP A 72 0.11 37.64 7.71
CA ASP A 72 -0.15 36.58 6.77
C ASP A 72 -1.55 36.04 7.09
N ALA A 73 -2.53 36.33 6.24
CA ALA A 73 -3.92 35.91 6.46
C ALA A 73 -3.99 34.39 6.60
N ALA A 74 -3.08 33.67 5.93
CA ALA A 74 -2.89 32.24 6.10
C ALA A 74 -2.42 31.91 7.54
N GLY A 75 -1.49 32.68 8.11
CA GLY A 75 -1.03 32.50 9.49
C GLY A 75 -2.10 32.72 10.56
N GLU A 76 -2.94 33.76 10.44
CA GLU A 76 -4.10 33.94 11.34
C GLU A 76 -5.11 32.80 11.18
N PHE A 77 -5.33 32.35 9.94
CA PHE A 77 -6.25 31.25 9.64
C PHE A 77 -5.72 29.90 10.11
N MET A 78 -4.41 29.64 10.02
CA MET A 78 -3.75 28.47 10.60
C MET A 78 -3.96 28.41 12.11
N GLN A 79 -3.77 29.54 12.82
CA GLN A 79 -4.04 29.61 14.26
C GLN A 79 -5.51 29.33 14.58
N MET A 80 -6.44 29.82 13.75
CA MET A 80 -7.87 29.54 13.88
C MET A 80 -8.17 28.04 13.69
N LEU A 81 -7.52 27.39 12.73
CA LEU A 81 -7.63 25.94 12.53
C LEU A 81 -6.90 25.12 13.61
N GLY A 82 -6.13 25.78 14.48
CA GLY A 82 -5.32 25.12 15.51
C GLY A 82 -4.08 24.42 14.95
N ILE A 83 -3.59 24.84 13.79
CA ILE A 83 -2.36 24.36 13.14
C ILE A 83 -1.18 25.12 13.76
N ASP A 84 -0.25 24.42 14.41
CA ASP A 84 1.01 25.03 14.83
C ASP A 84 2.04 24.91 13.68
N PRO A 85 2.54 26.02 13.10
CA PRO A 85 3.49 25.97 11.98
C PRO A 85 4.76 25.14 12.25
N SER A 86 5.12 24.93 13.52
CA SER A 86 6.30 24.16 13.91
C SER A 86 6.06 22.65 14.02
N GLU A 87 4.85 22.24 14.40
CA GLU A 87 4.48 20.82 14.58
C GLU A 87 3.75 20.26 13.35
N ASP A 88 2.97 21.10 12.68
CA ASP A 88 2.00 20.73 11.64
C ASP A 88 2.47 21.17 10.23
N VAL A 89 3.74 20.93 9.91
CA VAL A 89 4.38 21.38 8.65
C VAL A 89 3.61 20.89 7.41
N TYR A 90 2.97 19.72 7.50
CA TYR A 90 2.20 19.11 6.40
C TYR A 90 0.79 19.69 6.21
N PHE A 91 0.27 20.50 7.13
CA PHE A 91 -1.12 20.96 7.10
C PHE A 91 -1.26 22.43 6.69
N GLY A 92 -0.17 23.19 6.59
CA GLY A 92 -0.23 24.63 6.26
C GLY A 92 -0.94 24.94 4.93
N TRP A 93 -0.77 24.10 3.92
CA TRP A 93 -1.43 24.26 2.61
C TRP A 93 -2.96 24.12 2.69
N ILE A 94 -3.50 23.41 3.69
CA ILE A 94 -4.96 23.28 3.91
C ILE A 94 -5.55 24.63 4.30
N ALA A 95 -4.83 25.42 5.11
CA ALA A 95 -5.24 26.77 5.47
C ALA A 95 -5.25 27.68 4.24
N GLU A 96 -4.22 27.61 3.40
CA GLU A 96 -4.16 28.36 2.14
C GLU A 96 -5.32 27.98 1.20
N TYR A 97 -5.62 26.69 1.08
CA TYR A 97 -6.76 26.20 0.29
C TYR A 97 -8.09 26.76 0.80
N GLY A 98 -8.31 26.74 2.12
CA GLY A 98 -9.54 27.26 2.74
C GLY A 98 -9.78 28.76 2.54
N LEU A 99 -8.73 29.53 2.23
CA LEU A 99 -8.83 30.97 1.91
C LEU A 99 -9.16 31.25 0.44
N GLN A 100 -9.12 30.24 -0.43
CA GLN A 100 -9.46 30.41 -1.84
C GLN A 100 -10.98 30.61 -2.00
N SER A 101 -11.39 31.62 -2.77
CA SER A 101 -12.81 31.89 -3.02
C SER A 101 -13.52 30.73 -3.74
N GLU A 102 -12.78 29.90 -4.48
CA GLU A 102 -13.30 28.71 -5.18
C GLU A 102 -13.59 27.54 -4.23
N ALA A 103 -12.94 27.48 -3.07
CA ALA A 103 -13.16 26.43 -2.09
C ALA A 103 -14.46 26.64 -1.30
N LEU A 104 -14.91 27.90 -1.17
CA LEU A 104 -16.11 28.25 -0.41
C LEU A 104 -17.37 27.63 -1.05
N PRO A 105 -18.39 27.26 -0.24
CA PRO A 105 -19.65 26.78 -0.81
C PRO A 105 -20.27 27.84 -1.72
N PRO A 106 -21.06 27.46 -2.75
CA PRO A 106 -21.52 28.37 -3.80
C PRO A 106 -22.25 29.65 -3.33
N ARG A 107 -22.81 29.61 -2.11
CA ARG A 107 -23.52 30.73 -1.47
C ARG A 107 -22.64 31.66 -0.65
N TRP A 108 -21.34 31.40 -0.53
CA TRP A 108 -20.42 32.17 0.29
C TRP A 108 -19.42 32.91 -0.58
N ALA A 109 -19.16 34.17 -0.24
CA ALA A 109 -18.15 35.00 -0.89
C ALA A 109 -17.17 35.55 0.16
N SER A 110 -15.88 35.52 -0.13
CA SER A 110 -14.86 36.17 0.71
C SER A 110 -14.67 37.64 0.30
N GLY A 111 -14.58 38.53 1.28
CA GLY A 111 -14.15 39.93 1.11
C GLY A 111 -13.01 40.28 2.05
N VAL A 112 -12.29 41.36 1.77
CA VAL A 112 -11.25 41.92 2.65
C VAL A 112 -11.75 43.25 3.19
N ASP A 113 -11.80 43.41 4.50
CA ASP A 113 -12.17 44.68 5.12
C ASP A 113 -11.08 45.72 4.87
N ALA A 114 -11.45 46.84 4.25
CA ALA A 114 -10.50 47.89 3.88
C ALA A 114 -9.83 48.56 5.09
N GLN A 115 -10.46 48.51 6.28
CA GLN A 115 -9.91 49.14 7.49
C GLN A 115 -8.93 48.24 8.23
N THR A 116 -9.29 46.96 8.41
CA THR A 116 -8.48 46.01 9.19
C THR A 116 -7.58 45.13 8.34
N GLY A 117 -7.85 45.00 7.04
CA GLY A 117 -7.19 44.05 6.15
C GLY A 117 -7.61 42.59 6.39
N ARG A 118 -8.57 42.34 7.28
CA ARG A 118 -9.03 40.98 7.62
C ARG A 118 -10.04 40.46 6.61
N ILE A 119 -9.99 39.15 6.38
CA ILE A 119 -10.94 38.46 5.53
C ILE A 119 -12.25 38.27 6.30
N TYR A 120 -13.36 38.63 5.69
CA TYR A 120 -14.71 38.33 6.16
C TYR A 120 -15.45 37.54 5.08
N TYR A 121 -16.44 36.75 5.49
CA TYR A 121 -17.23 35.90 4.62
C TYR A 121 -18.66 36.42 4.60
N VAL A 122 -19.24 36.56 3.42
CA VAL A 122 -20.62 37.00 3.23
C VAL A 122 -21.40 35.84 2.64
N ASN A 123 -22.48 35.45 3.30
CA ASN A 123 -23.46 34.56 2.72
C ASN A 123 -24.33 35.39 1.76
N THR A 124 -24.26 35.08 0.48
CA THR A 124 -24.89 35.86 -0.60
C THR A 124 -26.41 35.78 -0.57
N ASP A 125 -26.96 34.76 0.08
CA ASP A 125 -28.40 34.54 0.12
C ASP A 125 -29.12 35.42 1.15
N ASP A 126 -28.54 35.54 2.35
CA ASP A 126 -29.12 36.30 3.46
C ASP A 126 -28.42 37.65 3.68
N GLY A 127 -27.28 37.89 3.03
CA GLY A 127 -26.45 39.07 3.19
C GLY A 127 -25.76 39.15 4.56
N THR A 128 -25.73 38.05 5.32
CA THR A 128 -25.05 38.00 6.61
C THR A 128 -23.54 37.90 6.40
N SER A 129 -22.78 38.64 7.20
CA SER A 129 -21.33 38.61 7.19
C SER A 129 -20.79 38.00 8.48
N THR A 130 -19.86 37.06 8.36
CA THR A 130 -19.17 36.42 9.48
C THR A 130 -17.66 36.62 9.35
N TRP A 131 -16.97 36.66 10.48
CA TRP A 131 -15.49 36.62 10.51
C TRP A 131 -14.94 35.19 10.49
N GLU A 132 -15.80 34.21 10.74
CA GLU A 132 -15.46 32.79 10.73
C GLU A 132 -15.71 32.22 9.33
N ASN A 133 -14.72 31.46 8.82
CA ASN A 133 -14.82 30.78 7.53
C ASN A 133 -15.84 29.63 7.65
N PRO A 134 -16.81 29.50 6.72
CA PRO A 134 -17.81 28.43 6.76
C PRO A 134 -17.20 27.01 6.68
N LEU A 135 -16.00 26.86 6.10
CA LEU A 135 -15.29 25.60 6.02
C LEU A 135 -14.45 25.29 7.26
N CYS A 136 -14.35 26.19 8.24
CA CYS A 136 -13.44 26.06 9.39
C CYS A 136 -13.60 24.71 10.11
N ASN A 137 -14.85 24.28 10.36
CA ASN A 137 -15.11 22.98 10.99
C ASN A 137 -14.70 21.81 10.10
N ALA A 138 -15.01 21.89 8.80
CA ALA A 138 -14.69 20.83 7.86
C ALA A 138 -13.18 20.62 7.71
N LEU A 139 -12.42 21.73 7.63
CA LEU A 139 -10.95 21.71 7.53
C LEU A 139 -10.31 21.20 8.83
N ARG A 140 -10.82 21.59 10.00
CA ARG A 140 -10.37 21.04 11.30
C ARG A 140 -10.51 19.52 11.35
N THR A 141 -11.65 18.98 10.91
CA THR A 141 -11.84 17.52 10.87
C THR A 141 -10.82 16.83 9.97
N VAL A 142 -10.50 17.40 8.80
CA VAL A 142 -9.47 16.85 7.90
C VAL A 142 -8.08 16.88 8.56
N ILE A 143 -7.74 17.96 9.26
CA ILE A 143 -6.47 18.08 10.00
C ILE A 143 -6.39 17.05 11.12
N ASP A 144 -7.47 16.86 11.88
CA ASP A 144 -7.53 15.88 12.95
C ASP A 144 -7.38 14.45 12.43
N ILE A 145 -7.99 14.12 11.28
CA ILE A 145 -7.77 12.85 10.58
C ILE A 145 -6.31 12.69 10.14
N GLY A 146 -5.71 13.74 9.57
CA GLY A 146 -4.30 13.74 9.19
C GLY A 146 -3.36 13.52 10.37
N ARG A 147 -3.63 14.17 11.51
CA ARG A 147 -2.88 13.97 12.76
C ARG A 147 -3.06 12.55 13.31
N PHE A 148 -4.27 12.01 13.25
CA PHE A 148 -4.56 10.63 13.62
C PHE A 148 -3.75 9.65 12.76
N TYR A 149 -3.70 9.86 11.45
CA TYR A 149 -2.88 9.06 10.54
C TYR A 149 -1.38 9.13 10.88
N LEU A 150 -0.85 10.31 11.19
CA LEU A 150 0.55 10.46 11.60
C LEU A 150 0.89 9.71 12.91
N GLN A 151 -0.08 9.57 13.82
CA GLN A 151 0.10 8.82 15.07
C GLN A 151 0.04 7.30 14.85
N ALA A 152 -0.87 6.85 13.99
CA ALA A 152 -1.08 5.44 13.68
C ALA A 152 -1.29 5.24 12.17
N PRO A 153 -0.20 5.23 11.37
CA PRO A 153 -0.31 5.01 9.94
C PRO A 153 -0.90 3.63 9.68
N GLY A 154 -1.92 3.57 8.84
CA GLY A 154 -2.58 2.32 8.46
C GLY A 154 -3.13 2.41 7.04
N ASP A 155 -3.08 1.28 6.34
CA ASP A 155 -3.66 1.17 5.01
C ASP A 155 -5.19 1.33 5.09
N GLY A 156 -5.76 2.17 4.22
CA GLY A 156 -7.20 2.38 4.15
C GLY A 156 -7.79 3.27 5.24
N VAL A 157 -6.98 3.90 6.12
CA VAL A 157 -7.48 4.84 7.13
C VAL A 157 -8.24 5.99 6.48
N PHE A 158 -7.72 6.58 5.40
CA PHE A 158 -8.39 7.68 4.70
C PHE A 158 -9.74 7.26 4.11
N GLU A 159 -9.83 6.08 3.48
CA GLU A 159 -11.09 5.54 2.95
C GLU A 159 -12.13 5.28 4.05
N GLU A 160 -11.70 4.73 5.19
CA GLU A 160 -12.57 4.53 6.35
C GLU A 160 -13.08 5.87 6.88
N GLN A 161 -12.22 6.88 6.99
CA GLN A 161 -12.59 8.21 7.46
C GLN A 161 -13.51 8.95 6.47
N LYS A 162 -13.30 8.84 5.15
CA LYS A 162 -14.24 9.35 4.13
C LYS A 162 -15.62 8.71 4.28
N MET A 163 -15.66 7.39 4.53
CA MET A 163 -16.92 6.68 4.76
C MET A 163 -17.63 7.16 6.04
N GLN A 164 -16.89 7.42 7.13
CA GLN A 164 -17.45 7.97 8.37
C GLN A 164 -17.99 9.40 8.16
N LEU A 165 -17.25 10.26 7.46
CA LEU A 165 -17.72 11.61 7.09
C LEU A 165 -18.98 11.56 6.25
N TRP A 166 -19.04 10.67 5.24
CA TRP A 166 -20.23 10.49 4.43
C TRP A 166 -21.44 10.07 5.28
N GLN A 167 -21.25 9.14 6.23
CA GLN A 167 -22.30 8.72 7.14
C GLN A 167 -22.75 9.87 8.05
N GLN A 168 -21.81 10.67 8.57
CA GLN A 168 -22.13 11.84 9.38
C GLN A 168 -22.95 12.86 8.60
N HIS A 169 -22.50 13.26 7.41
CA HIS A 169 -23.23 14.17 6.53
C HIS A 169 -24.61 13.65 6.15
N LYS A 170 -24.72 12.32 5.93
CA LYS A 170 -26.01 11.68 5.68
C LYS A 170 -26.93 11.80 6.90
N LEU A 171 -26.44 11.56 8.11
CA LEU A 171 -27.20 11.72 9.35
C LEU A 171 -27.62 13.17 9.55
N ASP A 172 -26.73 14.13 9.31
CA ASP A 172 -27.04 15.56 9.40
C ASP A 172 -28.17 15.95 8.43
N LEU A 173 -28.24 15.30 7.27
CA LEU A 173 -29.31 15.45 6.28
C LEU A 173 -30.62 14.73 6.65
N GLU A 174 -30.62 13.73 7.54
CA GLU A 174 -31.86 13.03 7.95
C GLU A 174 -32.85 13.95 8.67
N GLY A 175 -32.34 14.98 9.36
CA GLY A 175 -33.16 16.01 9.99
C GLY A 175 -33.78 17.01 9.02
N TRP A 176 -33.34 17.06 7.76
CA TRP A 176 -33.81 18.01 6.76
C TRP A 176 -34.95 17.45 5.90
N HIS A 177 -36.02 18.23 5.77
CA HIS A 177 -37.23 17.90 5.01
C HIS A 177 -37.50 18.96 3.95
N GLY A 178 -38.09 18.55 2.82
CA GLY A 178 -38.48 19.43 1.72
C GLY A 178 -38.35 18.78 0.35
N PRO A 179 -38.52 19.55 -0.74
CA PRO A 179 -38.91 20.96 -0.73
C PRO A 179 -40.34 21.14 -0.22
N HIS A 180 -40.52 22.08 0.72
CA HIS A 180 -41.80 22.61 1.14
C HIS A 180 -42.10 23.87 0.33
N VAL A 181 -43.37 24.18 0.12
CA VAL A 181 -43.78 25.37 -0.63
C VAL A 181 -44.46 26.33 0.34
N ASP A 182 -44.01 27.58 0.40
CA ASP A 182 -44.66 28.62 1.19
C ASP A 182 -45.96 29.12 0.51
N GLU A 183 -46.67 30.04 1.16
CA GLU A 183 -47.86 30.67 0.55
C GLU A 183 -47.48 31.42 -0.73
N GLU A 184 -46.18 31.71 -0.87
CA GLU A 184 -45.55 32.36 -1.99
C GLU A 184 -45.23 31.47 -3.20
N GLY A 185 -45.46 30.16 -3.11
CA GLY A 185 -45.02 29.24 -4.16
C GLY A 185 -43.49 29.05 -4.23
N ARG A 186 -42.73 29.60 -3.27
CA ARG A 186 -41.27 29.44 -3.16
C ARG A 186 -40.96 28.19 -2.37
N GLU A 187 -39.94 27.48 -2.82
CA GLU A 187 -39.48 26.26 -2.19
C GLU A 187 -38.52 26.58 -1.03
N TYR A 188 -38.70 25.89 0.09
CA TYR A 188 -37.81 25.95 1.24
C TYR A 188 -37.63 24.56 1.86
N PHE A 189 -36.57 24.40 2.64
CA PHE A 189 -36.21 23.19 3.36
C PHE A 189 -36.26 23.48 4.86
N ALA A 190 -36.73 22.53 5.65
CA ALA A 190 -36.87 22.69 7.10
C ALA A 190 -36.09 21.59 7.81
N ASN A 191 -35.24 21.96 8.75
CA ASN A 191 -34.57 21.01 9.64
C ASN A 191 -35.43 20.81 10.91
N SER A 192 -35.99 19.61 11.08
CA SER A 192 -36.86 19.27 12.20
C SER A 192 -36.14 19.19 13.54
N GLU A 193 -34.84 18.91 13.54
CA GLU A 193 -34.04 18.74 14.76
C GLU A 193 -33.55 20.07 15.31
N LEU A 194 -33.06 20.95 14.42
CA LEU A 194 -32.55 22.28 14.76
C LEU A 194 -33.66 23.33 14.85
N GLY A 195 -34.84 23.05 14.29
CA GLY A 195 -35.95 24.00 14.25
C GLY A 195 -35.68 25.20 13.35
N VAL A 196 -34.83 25.04 12.33
CA VAL A 196 -34.45 26.09 11.37
C VAL A 196 -35.00 25.78 9.98
N SER A 197 -35.19 26.81 9.16
CA SER A 197 -35.52 26.68 7.75
C SER A 197 -34.50 27.39 6.88
N SER A 198 -34.36 26.91 5.64
CA SER A 198 -33.44 27.42 4.63
C SER A 198 -34.18 27.50 3.30
N TRP A 199 -33.94 28.55 2.52
CA TRP A 199 -34.44 28.64 1.13
C TRP A 199 -33.60 27.79 0.16
N GLN A 200 -32.43 27.38 0.60
CA GLN A 200 -31.48 26.60 -0.16
C GLN A 200 -31.58 25.13 0.24
N ASP A 201 -31.34 24.27 -0.76
CA ASP A 201 -31.26 22.84 -0.56
C ASP A 201 -30.02 22.49 0.28
N PRO A 202 -30.19 21.99 1.53
CA PRO A 202 -29.08 21.66 2.41
C PRO A 202 -28.16 20.58 1.82
N ARG A 203 -28.68 19.78 0.88
CA ARG A 203 -27.91 18.74 0.20
C ARG A 203 -26.78 19.32 -0.64
N GLN A 204 -26.96 20.51 -1.22
CA GLN A 204 -25.92 21.13 -2.07
C GLN A 204 -24.72 21.58 -1.23
N GLU A 205 -24.97 22.26 -0.11
CA GLU A 205 -23.91 22.70 0.80
C GLU A 205 -23.22 21.52 1.47
N THR A 206 -24.00 20.53 1.93
CA THR A 206 -23.46 19.29 2.53
C THR A 206 -22.60 18.52 1.53
N GLN A 207 -23.07 18.37 0.29
CA GLN A 207 -22.31 17.71 -0.78
C GLN A 207 -21.01 18.46 -1.07
N HIS A 208 -21.05 19.78 -1.22
CA HIS A 208 -19.86 20.59 -1.45
C HIS A 208 -18.84 20.44 -0.33
N ILE A 209 -19.28 20.49 0.94
CA ILE A 209 -18.40 20.32 2.10
C ILE A 209 -17.77 18.91 2.09
N PHE A 210 -18.56 17.87 1.82
CA PHE A 210 -18.04 16.51 1.71
C PHE A 210 -17.02 16.35 0.58
N GLU A 211 -17.29 16.93 -0.60
CA GLU A 211 -16.37 16.92 -1.74
C GLU A 211 -15.04 17.62 -1.39
N VAL A 212 -15.11 18.78 -0.73
CA VAL A 212 -13.91 19.48 -0.22
C VAL A 212 -13.14 18.59 0.75
N GLN A 213 -13.81 17.99 1.74
CA GLN A 213 -13.14 17.10 2.70
C GLN A 213 -12.51 15.88 2.02
N SER A 214 -13.24 15.22 1.10
CA SER A 214 -12.73 14.06 0.37
C SER A 214 -11.49 14.41 -0.44
N ASN A 215 -11.55 15.49 -1.23
CA ASN A 215 -10.44 15.93 -2.07
C ASN A 215 -9.21 16.31 -1.22
N LEU A 216 -9.41 16.94 -0.07
CA LEU A 216 -8.31 17.27 0.84
C LEU A 216 -7.72 16.02 1.51
N LEU A 217 -8.54 15.02 1.84
CA LEU A 217 -8.08 13.74 2.36
C LEU A 217 -7.31 12.95 1.29
N ASP A 218 -7.75 12.97 0.02
CA ASP A 218 -7.02 12.39 -1.12
C ASP A 218 -5.63 13.04 -1.27
N ALA A 219 -5.57 14.38 -1.21
CA ALA A 219 -4.31 15.11 -1.31
C ALA A 219 -3.40 14.89 -0.09
N LEU A 220 -3.96 14.73 1.11
CA LEU A 220 -3.20 14.35 2.31
C LEU A 220 -2.63 12.94 2.19
N GLU A 221 -3.40 11.99 1.68
CA GLU A 221 -2.95 10.62 1.45
C GLU A 221 -1.75 10.57 0.47
N GLU A 222 -1.75 11.43 -0.56
CA GLU A 222 -0.63 11.53 -1.51
C GLU A 222 0.61 12.22 -0.90
N MET A 223 0.42 13.24 -0.06
CA MET A 223 1.53 14.05 0.45
C MET A 223 2.14 13.53 1.75
N LEU A 224 1.36 12.87 2.60
CA LEU A 224 1.89 12.29 3.82
C LEU A 224 2.77 11.09 3.47
N PRO A 225 3.93 10.90 4.15
CA PRO A 225 4.78 9.76 3.87
C PRO A 225 3.97 8.48 4.10
N GLY A 226 3.57 7.82 3.00
CA GLY A 226 2.90 6.54 3.08
C GLY A 226 3.74 5.59 3.93
N TYR A 227 3.08 4.72 4.68
CA TYR A 227 3.73 3.61 5.37
C TYR A 227 4.31 2.67 4.31
N VAL A 228 5.43 3.06 3.70
CA VAL A 228 6.25 2.15 2.92
C VAL A 228 6.79 1.19 3.97
N ASP A 229 6.33 -0.06 3.91
CA ASP A 229 6.68 -1.16 4.81
C ASP A 229 8.20 -1.42 4.77
N THR A 230 8.93 -0.53 5.43
CA THR A 230 10.40 -0.54 5.52
C THR A 230 10.88 -1.55 6.57
N GLN A 231 9.95 -2.32 7.15
CA GLN A 231 10.26 -3.47 8.00
C GLN A 231 10.44 -4.77 7.19
N GLY A 232 10.01 -4.80 5.92
CA GLY A 232 10.27 -5.90 5.00
C GLY A 232 11.55 -5.69 4.19
N GLU A 233 12.67 -6.21 4.69
CA GLU A 233 13.99 -6.26 4.02
C GLU A 233 14.79 -4.95 3.98
N LEU A 234 15.55 -4.69 5.05
CA LEU A 234 16.82 -3.94 4.96
C LEU A 234 17.71 -4.60 3.88
N PRO A 235 17.98 -3.96 2.74
CA PRO A 235 19.02 -4.42 1.84
C PRO A 235 20.35 -4.11 2.52
N GLY A 236 21.19 -5.13 2.69
CA GLY A 236 22.54 -4.97 3.19
C GLY A 236 23.27 -3.85 2.45
N PHE A 237 23.95 -3.00 3.21
CA PHE A 237 24.92 -2.02 2.77
C PHE A 237 25.78 -2.57 1.61
N GLY A 238 25.49 -2.12 0.39
CA GLY A 238 26.21 -2.47 -0.82
C GLY A 238 26.42 -1.23 -1.67
N LEU A 239 27.63 -0.69 -1.56
CA LEU A 239 28.14 0.45 -2.30
C LEU A 239 27.87 0.38 -3.81
N LEU A 240 27.47 1.54 -4.35
CA LEU A 240 27.83 2.10 -5.66
C LEU A 240 27.57 1.19 -6.88
N ASP A 241 26.55 1.53 -7.66
CA ASP A 241 26.89 1.99 -9.01
C ASP A 241 25.95 3.06 -9.54
N ARG A 242 26.59 4.06 -10.13
CA ARG A 242 26.06 5.37 -10.47
C ARG A 242 26.13 5.45 -12.00
N ARG A 243 25.01 5.29 -12.73
CA ARG A 243 24.96 5.75 -14.13
C ARG A 243 23.58 6.27 -14.59
N PRO A 244 23.58 7.20 -15.56
CA PRO A 244 22.58 8.25 -15.64
C PRO A 244 21.70 8.19 -16.92
N ARG A 245 20.51 8.77 -16.80
CA ARG A 245 19.91 9.75 -17.73
C ARG A 245 19.89 9.41 -19.24
N GLY A 246 18.72 9.01 -19.72
CA GLY A 246 18.17 9.37 -21.05
C GLY A 246 16.69 9.74 -20.83
N MET A 247 16.18 10.97 -21.02
CA MET A 247 16.09 11.86 -22.20
C MET A 247 15.33 11.28 -23.40
N LEU A 248 14.19 11.93 -23.69
CA LEU A 248 13.32 11.89 -24.89
C LEU A 248 12.50 10.59 -25.08
N GLU A 249 11.22 10.61 -25.45
CA GLU A 249 10.55 11.51 -26.40
C GLU A 249 9.15 11.96 -25.95
N VAL A 250 8.94 13.27 -26.08
CA VAL A 250 7.65 13.94 -26.22
C VAL A 250 7.13 13.64 -27.62
N ARG A 251 5.98 12.94 -27.73
CA ARG A 251 5.25 12.84 -28.99
C ARG A 251 4.05 13.77 -28.95
N GLY A 252 4.24 14.94 -29.53
CA GLY A 252 3.16 15.86 -29.85
C GLY A 252 2.27 15.28 -30.95
N ASN A 253 0.96 15.37 -30.74
CA ASN A 253 -0.02 15.31 -31.83
C ASN A 253 -0.77 16.64 -31.85
N SER A 254 -0.17 17.58 -32.57
CA SER A 254 -0.81 18.78 -33.11
C SER A 254 -1.85 18.35 -34.15
N PHE A 255 -3.13 18.49 -33.85
CA PHE A 255 -4.17 18.58 -34.87
C PHE A 255 -4.71 20.00 -34.88
N SER A 256 -4.38 20.69 -35.96
CA SER A 256 -4.73 22.07 -36.25
C SER A 256 -5.90 22.09 -37.24
N MET A 257 -6.84 23.00 -36.95
CA MET A 257 -7.61 23.85 -37.85
C MET A 257 -8.57 23.29 -38.92
N ASP A 258 -9.63 24.10 -39.07
CA ASP A 258 -10.57 24.27 -40.17
C ASP A 258 -11.71 23.22 -40.25
N SER A 259 -12.98 23.60 -40.08
CA SER A 259 -13.66 24.51 -41.00
C SER A 259 -14.99 25.02 -40.42
N GLN A 260 -15.16 26.35 -40.40
CA GLN A 260 -16.47 27.00 -40.40
C GLN A 260 -17.24 26.68 -41.68
N PRO A 261 -18.57 26.63 -41.65
CA PRO A 261 -19.38 27.07 -42.78
C PRO A 261 -19.91 28.47 -42.51
N THR A 262 -19.26 29.41 -43.19
CA THR A 262 -19.72 30.76 -43.50
C THR A 262 -21.15 30.77 -44.05
N SER A 263 -21.98 31.69 -43.55
CA SER A 263 -23.15 32.18 -44.27
C SER A 263 -22.74 32.87 -45.57
N PRO A 264 -23.56 32.75 -46.63
CA PRO A 264 -23.79 33.86 -47.54
C PRO A 264 -25.31 34.06 -47.71
N GLY A 265 -25.82 35.28 -47.57
CA GLY A 265 -25.89 36.22 -48.69
C GLY A 265 -27.37 36.49 -48.97
N ARG A 266 -27.92 37.56 -48.40
CA ARG A 266 -28.17 38.84 -49.07
C ARG A 266 -28.87 38.68 -50.43
N SER A 267 -30.09 39.19 -50.45
CA SER A 267 -31.06 39.33 -51.53
C SER A 267 -30.47 39.85 -52.85
N PRO A 268 -31.16 39.57 -53.97
CA PRO A 268 -31.45 40.60 -54.94
C PRO A 268 -32.95 40.75 -55.16
N THR A 269 -33.42 41.96 -54.91
CA THR A 269 -34.67 42.53 -55.41
C THR A 269 -34.75 42.43 -56.93
N PRO A 270 -35.86 41.97 -57.52
CA PRO A 270 -36.22 42.34 -58.87
C PRO A 270 -37.07 43.62 -58.82
N GLN A 271 -36.41 44.77 -59.04
CA GLN A 271 -37.06 45.87 -59.73
C GLN A 271 -37.41 45.39 -61.14
N ARG A 272 -38.69 45.38 -61.54
CA ARG A 272 -39.04 45.88 -62.89
C ARG A 272 -40.54 46.01 -63.16
N SER A 273 -40.85 47.23 -63.62
CA SER A 273 -41.81 47.59 -64.65
C SER A 273 -43.27 47.22 -64.44
N VAL A 274 -43.96 48.17 -63.81
CA VAL A 274 -45.36 48.47 -64.06
C VAL A 274 -45.48 48.91 -65.52
N SER A 275 -45.92 48.00 -66.39
CA SER A 275 -46.30 48.32 -67.77
C SER A 275 -47.79 48.67 -67.77
N SER A 276 -48.10 49.96 -67.69
CA SER A 276 -49.43 50.49 -67.99
C SER A 276 -49.84 50.10 -69.41
N PRO A 277 -51.01 49.47 -69.64
CA PRO A 277 -51.61 49.47 -70.96
C PRO A 277 -52.22 50.86 -71.20
N ASP A 278 -51.42 51.68 -71.87
CA ASP A 278 -51.79 52.54 -73.00
C ASP A 278 -53.30 52.85 -73.16
N LEU A 279 -53.77 53.88 -72.46
CA LEU A 279 -55.08 54.53 -72.64
C LEU A 279 -55.06 55.59 -73.76
N SER A 280 -54.15 55.50 -74.76
CA SER A 280 -53.93 56.58 -75.74
C SER A 280 -54.66 56.44 -77.09
N LYS A 281 -55.56 55.47 -77.31
CA LYS A 281 -56.11 55.23 -78.68
C LYS A 281 -57.63 55.29 -78.87
N LYS A 282 -58.39 55.92 -77.98
CA LYS A 282 -59.84 56.13 -78.21
C LYS A 282 -60.35 57.55 -77.95
N HIS A 283 -59.52 58.57 -78.21
CA HIS A 283 -59.93 59.98 -78.15
C HIS A 283 -59.98 60.70 -79.51
N GLN A 284 -60.15 59.95 -80.60
CA GLN A 284 -60.32 60.52 -81.96
C GLN A 284 -61.39 59.76 -82.73
N GLN A 285 -62.66 59.92 -82.36
CA GLN A 285 -63.79 59.61 -83.27
C GLN A 285 -65.15 60.10 -82.75
N LEU A 286 -65.26 61.32 -82.20
CA LEU A 286 -66.56 61.91 -81.87
C LEU A 286 -66.58 63.43 -82.14
N THR A 287 -66.32 63.83 -83.38
CA THR A 287 -66.57 65.21 -83.86
C THR A 287 -67.17 65.21 -85.26
N ALA A 288 -68.13 64.32 -85.54
CA ALA A 288 -68.86 64.37 -86.79
C ALA A 288 -70.31 63.87 -86.61
N LYS A 289 -71.25 64.70 -87.06
CA LYS A 289 -72.72 64.55 -87.15
C LYS A 289 -73.46 65.09 -85.91
N MET A 290 -73.72 66.39 -85.88
CA MET A 290 -74.83 67.11 -86.57
C MET A 290 -76.17 66.91 -85.88
N GLU A 291 -76.64 68.04 -85.32
CA GLU A 291 -78.02 68.50 -85.22
C GLU A 291 -79.08 67.42 -84.94
N LYS A 292 -79.38 67.24 -83.66
CA LYS A 292 -80.72 66.85 -83.23
C LYS A 292 -81.34 68.01 -82.43
N PRO A 293 -82.66 68.24 -82.57
CA PRO A 293 -83.35 69.28 -81.82
C PRO A 293 -83.18 69.07 -80.32
N GLU A 294 -83.14 70.17 -79.55
CA GLU A 294 -83.02 70.10 -78.08
C GLU A 294 -84.07 69.12 -77.52
N PRO A 295 -83.63 68.10 -76.77
CA PRO A 295 -84.55 67.18 -76.13
C PRO A 295 -85.43 67.98 -75.19
N THR A 296 -86.73 67.78 -75.30
CA THR A 296 -87.68 68.40 -74.39
C THR A 296 -87.34 67.98 -72.95
N PHE A 297 -87.57 68.86 -71.97
CA PHE A 297 -87.25 68.60 -70.56
C PHE A 297 -87.78 67.24 -70.05
N GLN A 298 -88.89 66.76 -70.61
CA GLN A 298 -89.43 65.42 -70.36
C GLN A 298 -88.54 64.28 -70.86
N GLU A 299 -87.95 64.38 -72.05
CA GLU A 299 -87.01 63.41 -72.61
C GLU A 299 -85.68 63.41 -71.83
N LEU A 300 -85.24 64.59 -71.40
CA LEU A 300 -84.03 64.74 -70.59
C LEU A 300 -84.22 64.12 -69.19
N ARG A 301 -85.40 64.28 -68.58
CA ARG A 301 -85.78 63.62 -67.33
C ARG A 301 -85.91 62.10 -67.49
N GLY A 302 -86.50 61.62 -68.59
CA GLY A 302 -86.61 60.19 -68.91
C GLY A 302 -85.23 59.54 -69.10
N SER A 303 -84.35 60.20 -69.87
CA SER A 303 -82.97 59.78 -70.03
C SER A 303 -82.21 59.78 -68.71
N LEU A 304 -82.42 60.78 -67.84
CA LEU A 304 -81.75 60.85 -66.54
C LEU A 304 -82.15 59.68 -65.64
N LEU A 305 -83.44 59.34 -65.59
CA LEU A 305 -83.94 58.19 -64.83
C LEU A 305 -83.41 56.86 -65.38
N GLN A 306 -83.35 56.72 -66.70
CA GLN A 306 -82.80 55.53 -67.35
C GLN A 306 -81.29 55.39 -67.12
N THR A 307 -80.53 56.50 -67.10
CA THR A 307 -79.13 56.50 -66.67
C THR A 307 -78.99 56.16 -65.19
N LEU A 308 -79.86 56.67 -64.31
CA LEU A 308 -79.83 56.33 -62.89
C LEU A 308 -80.13 54.84 -62.66
N GLU A 309 -81.11 54.25 -63.35
CA GLU A 309 -81.37 52.80 -63.30
C GLU A 309 -80.17 51.98 -63.78
N THR A 310 -79.52 52.39 -64.86
CA THR A 310 -78.30 51.71 -65.34
C THR A 310 -77.15 51.87 -64.36
N PHE A 311 -76.98 53.03 -63.74
CA PHE A 311 -75.98 53.21 -62.66
C PHE A 311 -76.29 52.31 -61.47
N PHE A 312 -77.54 52.25 -61.00
CA PHE A 312 -77.92 51.34 -59.90
C PHE A 312 -77.66 49.87 -60.24
N TYR A 313 -77.90 49.46 -61.47
CA TYR A 313 -77.59 48.10 -61.92
C TYR A 313 -76.07 47.85 -61.92
N ILE A 314 -75.27 48.79 -62.43
CA ILE A 314 -73.80 48.71 -62.43
C ILE A 314 -73.25 48.68 -60.99
N TYR A 315 -73.79 49.51 -60.08
CA TYR A 315 -73.38 49.52 -58.68
C TYR A 315 -73.70 48.20 -57.98
N ARG A 316 -74.88 47.65 -58.23
CA ARG A 316 -75.28 46.36 -57.67
C ARG A 316 -74.44 45.21 -58.23
N ASP A 317 -74.16 45.19 -59.53
CA ASP A 317 -73.25 44.22 -60.15
C ASP A 317 -71.82 44.37 -59.60
N ASP A 318 -71.35 45.60 -59.37
CA ASP A 318 -70.04 45.85 -58.77
C ASP A 318 -69.99 45.33 -57.33
N GLU A 319 -71.00 45.61 -56.51
CA GLU A 319 -71.12 45.06 -55.15
C GLU A 319 -71.19 43.53 -55.13
N GLU A 320 -72.00 42.91 -56.00
CA GLU A 320 -72.08 41.45 -56.15
C GLU A 320 -70.72 40.87 -56.61
N SER A 321 -70.02 41.54 -57.54
CA SER A 321 -68.69 41.12 -58.00
C SER A 321 -67.62 41.25 -56.91
N GLN A 322 -67.65 42.32 -56.12
CA GLN A 322 -66.76 42.52 -54.98
C GLN A 322 -67.02 41.48 -53.90
N HIS A 323 -68.29 41.17 -53.62
CA HIS A 323 -68.66 40.13 -52.67
C HIS A 323 -68.19 38.74 -53.13
N LEU A 324 -68.34 38.40 -54.41
CA LEU A 324 -67.80 37.16 -54.99
C LEU A 324 -66.27 37.12 -54.93
N LEU A 325 -65.60 38.25 -55.16
CA LEU A 325 -64.15 38.36 -55.04
C LEU A 325 -63.68 38.13 -53.59
N ILE A 326 -64.39 38.70 -52.61
CA ILE A 326 -64.14 38.51 -51.18
C ILE A 326 -64.36 37.05 -50.78
N GLN A 327 -65.46 36.43 -51.22
CA GLN A 327 -65.74 35.01 -50.98
C GLN A 327 -64.66 34.11 -51.60
N ARG A 328 -64.22 34.39 -52.83
CA ARG A 328 -63.12 33.66 -53.48
C ARG A 328 -61.82 33.81 -52.68
N LYS A 329 -61.47 35.03 -52.25
CA LYS A 329 -60.27 35.29 -51.42
C LYS A 329 -60.35 34.60 -50.06
N LEU A 330 -61.52 34.58 -49.41
CA LEU A 330 -61.73 33.87 -48.14
C LEU A 330 -61.60 32.35 -48.32
N LYS A 331 -62.20 31.79 -49.38
CA LYS A 331 -62.07 30.37 -49.70
C LYS A 331 -60.62 29.99 -50.00
N GLU A 332 -59.91 30.83 -50.75
CA GLU A 332 -58.49 30.64 -51.06
C GLU A 332 -57.62 30.71 -49.79
N ARG A 333 -57.85 31.68 -48.89
CA ARG A 333 -57.16 31.77 -47.59
C ARG A 333 -57.41 30.53 -46.74
N ARG A 334 -58.65 30.03 -46.69
CA ARG A 334 -59.00 28.80 -45.96
C ARG A 334 -58.26 27.59 -46.53
N LEU A 335 -58.17 27.47 -47.86
CA LEU A 335 -57.44 26.38 -48.52
C LEU A 335 -55.92 26.48 -48.33
N ARG A 336 -55.36 27.69 -48.28
CA ARG A 336 -53.94 27.90 -47.95
C ARG A 336 -53.67 27.50 -46.50
N ARG A 337 -54.54 27.85 -45.56
CA ARG A 337 -54.42 27.45 -44.17
C ARG A 337 -54.50 25.92 -44.01
N GLN A 338 -55.47 25.28 -44.66
CA GLN A 338 -55.56 23.80 -44.65
C GLN A 338 -54.31 23.12 -45.21
N ARG A 339 -53.71 23.66 -46.28
CA ARG A 339 -52.44 23.12 -46.81
C ARG A 339 -51.29 23.28 -45.83
N LEU A 340 -51.19 24.41 -45.14
CA LEU A 340 -50.19 24.61 -44.10
C LEU A 340 -50.40 23.65 -42.93
N ASP A 341 -51.64 23.50 -42.45
CA ASP A 341 -51.98 22.58 -41.36
C ASP A 341 -51.68 21.11 -41.75
N GLU A 342 -51.91 20.71 -43.01
CA GLU A 342 -51.55 19.40 -43.54
C GLU A 342 -50.04 19.20 -43.68
N GLU A 343 -49.31 20.22 -44.12
CA GLU A 343 -47.84 20.19 -44.19
C GLU A 343 -47.21 20.11 -42.80
N GLU A 344 -47.73 20.86 -41.83
CA GLU A 344 -47.32 20.79 -40.42
C GLU A 344 -47.57 19.40 -39.85
N ARG A 345 -48.75 18.81 -40.09
CA ARG A 345 -49.04 17.43 -39.67
C ARG A 345 -48.09 16.40 -40.29
N ARG A 346 -47.70 16.58 -41.55
CA ARG A 346 -46.72 15.70 -42.20
C ARG A 346 -45.34 15.82 -41.57
N LYS A 347 -44.90 17.04 -41.26
CA LYS A 347 -43.63 17.28 -40.55
C LYS A 347 -43.66 16.64 -39.16
N LEU A 348 -44.74 16.85 -38.41
CA LEU A 348 -44.88 16.29 -37.07
C LEU A 348 -44.90 14.76 -37.08
N ASN A 349 -45.55 14.14 -38.08
CA ASN A 349 -45.48 12.69 -38.27
C ASN A 349 -44.07 12.22 -38.68
N GLN A 350 -43.35 12.97 -39.51
CA GLN A 350 -41.97 12.65 -39.87
C GLN A 350 -41.04 12.73 -38.65
N GLU A 351 -41.13 13.79 -37.86
CA GLU A 351 -40.38 13.96 -36.61
C GLU A 351 -40.69 12.85 -35.60
N LEU A 352 -41.95 12.43 -35.50
CA LEU A 352 -42.35 11.32 -34.63
C LEU A 352 -41.73 9.99 -35.07
N GLU A 353 -41.70 9.71 -36.38
CA GLU A 353 -41.08 8.50 -36.91
C GLU A 353 -39.55 8.53 -36.77
N GLU A 354 -38.92 9.70 -36.94
CA GLU A 354 -37.49 9.88 -36.66
C GLU A 354 -37.18 9.67 -35.17
N MET A 355 -38.01 10.20 -34.27
CA MET A 355 -37.89 10.00 -32.83
C MET A 355 -38.00 8.51 -32.47
N LYS A 356 -38.98 7.79 -33.03
CA LYS A 356 -39.11 6.33 -32.82
C LYS A 356 -37.88 5.57 -33.32
N ARG A 357 -37.35 5.95 -34.50
CA ARG A 357 -36.14 5.32 -35.05
C ARG A 357 -34.93 5.54 -34.13
N GLN A 358 -34.78 6.75 -33.59
CA GLN A 358 -33.73 7.06 -32.62
C GLN A 358 -33.93 6.29 -31.31
N GLU A 359 -35.17 6.13 -30.83
CA GLU A 359 -35.46 5.34 -29.63
C GLU A 359 -35.14 3.86 -29.84
N GLU A 360 -35.51 3.28 -31.00
CA GLU A 360 -35.16 1.91 -31.36
C GLU A 360 -33.63 1.71 -31.48
N GLU A 361 -32.93 2.66 -32.09
CA GLU A 361 -31.46 2.65 -32.17
C GLU A 361 -30.82 2.70 -30.78
N ARG A 362 -31.31 3.56 -29.88
CA ARG A 362 -30.85 3.61 -28.48
C ARG A 362 -31.13 2.31 -27.73
N ARG A 363 -32.29 1.67 -27.96
CA ARG A 363 -32.61 0.38 -27.37
C ARG A 363 -31.67 -0.72 -27.88
N GLN A 364 -31.37 -0.73 -29.17
CA GLN A 364 -30.41 -1.68 -29.76
C GLN A 364 -28.99 -1.46 -29.23
N GLU A 365 -28.56 -0.20 -29.08
CA GLU A 365 -27.27 0.13 -28.49
C GLU A 365 -27.20 -0.30 -27.02
N GLU A 366 -28.26 -0.07 -26.24
CA GLU A 366 -28.33 -0.52 -24.85
C GLU A 366 -28.30 -2.05 -24.74
N GLU A 367 -29.03 -2.76 -25.61
CA GLU A 367 -29.04 -4.23 -25.66
C GLU A 367 -27.67 -4.78 -26.06
N ALA A 368 -27.02 -4.21 -27.07
CA ALA A 368 -25.66 -4.56 -27.47
C ALA A 368 -24.65 -4.29 -26.34
N ARG A 369 -24.81 -3.19 -25.60
CA ARG A 369 -23.96 -2.88 -24.43
C ARG A 369 -24.18 -3.90 -23.31
N ARG A 370 -25.42 -4.31 -23.04
CA ARG A 370 -25.73 -5.36 -22.05
C ARG A 370 -25.15 -6.71 -22.48
N GLU A 371 -25.25 -7.08 -23.76
CA GLU A 371 -24.67 -8.32 -24.28
C GLU A 371 -23.14 -8.30 -24.20
N ALA A 372 -22.50 -7.17 -24.54
CA ALA A 372 -21.05 -7.01 -24.40
C ALA A 372 -20.59 -7.10 -22.93
N GLN A 373 -21.35 -6.52 -22.00
CA GLN A 373 -21.09 -6.66 -20.56
C GLN A 373 -21.23 -8.11 -20.09
N ALA A 374 -22.29 -8.81 -20.51
CA ALA A 374 -22.49 -10.21 -20.18
C ALA A 374 -21.39 -11.11 -20.77
N ALA A 375 -20.93 -10.83 -22.00
CA ALA A 375 -19.81 -11.53 -22.63
C ALA A 375 -18.49 -11.29 -21.88
N ALA A 376 -18.23 -10.05 -21.47
CA ALA A 376 -17.06 -9.71 -20.67
C ALA A 376 -17.08 -10.41 -19.29
N GLU A 377 -18.25 -10.51 -18.66
CA GLU A 377 -18.39 -11.25 -17.39
C GLU A 377 -18.16 -12.75 -17.57
N ARG A 378 -18.67 -13.36 -18.64
CA ARG A 378 -18.39 -14.77 -18.97
C ARG A 378 -16.90 -15.00 -19.18
N ALA A 379 -16.23 -14.13 -19.93
CA ALA A 379 -14.79 -14.22 -20.15
C ALA A 379 -13.98 -14.09 -18.84
N LYS A 380 -14.41 -13.21 -17.93
CA LYS A 380 -13.81 -13.09 -16.59
C LYS A 380 -13.96 -14.38 -15.79
N ARG A 381 -15.15 -14.98 -15.77
CA ARG A 381 -15.40 -16.27 -15.08
C ARG A 381 -14.57 -17.41 -15.66
N GLU A 382 -14.46 -17.50 -16.99
CA GLU A 382 -13.61 -18.50 -17.64
C GLU A 382 -12.11 -18.30 -17.31
N ALA A 383 -11.63 -17.07 -17.27
CA ALA A 383 -10.26 -16.76 -16.88
C ALA A 383 -9.98 -17.09 -15.41
N GLU A 384 -10.93 -16.83 -14.51
CA GLU A 384 -10.85 -17.21 -13.10
C GLU A 384 -10.84 -18.72 -12.92
N GLU A 385 -11.69 -19.46 -13.66
CA GLU A 385 -11.70 -20.92 -13.64
C GLU A 385 -10.38 -21.51 -14.16
N GLN A 386 -9.79 -20.91 -15.20
CA GLN A 386 -8.47 -21.31 -15.69
C GLN A 386 -7.37 -21.07 -14.65
N ARG A 387 -7.37 -19.92 -13.96
CA ARG A 387 -6.44 -19.65 -12.86
C ARG A 387 -6.58 -20.68 -11.74
N LYS A 388 -7.81 -21.00 -11.34
CA LYS A 388 -8.09 -22.02 -10.33
C LYS A 388 -7.58 -23.40 -10.74
N ARG A 389 -7.79 -23.81 -12.00
CA ARG A 389 -7.25 -25.08 -12.54
C ARG A 389 -5.72 -25.10 -12.56
N GLU A 390 -5.07 -23.97 -12.85
CA GLU A 390 -3.61 -23.87 -12.81
C GLU A 390 -3.07 -23.95 -11.38
N GLU A 391 -3.73 -23.29 -10.43
CA GLU A 391 -3.41 -23.38 -9.01
C GLU A 391 -3.60 -24.80 -8.48
N GLU A 392 -4.71 -25.46 -8.81
CA GLU A 392 -4.94 -26.87 -8.47
C GLU A 392 -3.84 -27.78 -9.05
N ARG A 393 -3.40 -27.53 -10.28
CA ARG A 393 -2.27 -28.25 -10.88
C ARG A 393 -0.97 -28.02 -10.12
N LYS A 394 -0.66 -26.77 -9.73
CA LYS A 394 0.53 -26.43 -8.93
C LYS A 394 0.51 -27.09 -7.55
N VAL A 395 -0.65 -27.10 -6.89
CA VAL A 395 -0.85 -27.78 -5.60
C VAL A 395 -0.63 -29.28 -5.74
N GLU A 396 -1.14 -29.90 -6.81
CA GLU A 396 -0.93 -31.34 -7.06
C GLU A 396 0.54 -31.66 -7.37
N GLU A 397 1.23 -30.84 -8.18
CA GLU A 397 2.67 -30.95 -8.42
C GLU A 397 3.50 -30.82 -7.13
N GLU A 398 3.13 -29.89 -6.25
CA GLU A 398 3.78 -29.71 -4.95
C GLU A 398 3.53 -30.91 -4.03
N ARG A 399 2.30 -31.44 -3.98
CA ARG A 399 1.98 -32.67 -3.24
C ARG A 399 2.83 -33.85 -3.73
N GLN A 400 2.99 -34.00 -5.04
CA GLN A 400 3.84 -35.03 -5.62
C GLN A 400 5.31 -34.83 -5.26
N ARG A 401 5.79 -33.58 -5.25
CA ARG A 401 7.16 -33.25 -4.83
C ARG A 401 7.40 -33.60 -3.36
N ILE A 402 6.48 -33.24 -2.47
CA ILE A 402 6.55 -33.57 -1.04
C ILE A 402 6.57 -35.09 -0.84
N HIS A 403 5.69 -35.80 -1.54
CA HIS A 403 5.64 -37.27 -1.46
C HIS A 403 6.95 -37.92 -1.95
N ALA A 404 7.52 -37.43 -3.05
CA ALA A 404 8.79 -37.91 -3.58
C ALA A 404 9.96 -37.62 -2.63
N GLU A 405 9.98 -36.45 -2.00
CA GLU A 405 10.98 -36.09 -0.99
C GLU A 405 10.87 -36.98 0.25
N GLU A 406 9.65 -37.25 0.72
CA GLU A 406 9.42 -38.15 1.85
C GLU A 406 9.92 -39.57 1.54
N GLN A 407 9.68 -40.08 0.32
CA GLN A 407 10.22 -41.37 -0.11
C GLN A 407 11.76 -41.38 -0.12
N ARG A 408 12.40 -40.29 -0.57
CA ARG A 408 13.87 -40.16 -0.50
C ARG A 408 14.36 -40.17 0.94
N ARG A 409 13.71 -39.44 1.85
CA ARG A 409 14.06 -39.43 3.27
C ARG A 409 13.90 -40.80 3.92
N ARG A 410 12.85 -41.55 3.56
CA ARG A 410 12.65 -42.93 4.01
C ARG A 410 13.77 -43.85 3.51
N ALA A 411 14.12 -43.77 2.23
CA ALA A 411 15.21 -44.56 1.66
C ALA A 411 16.58 -44.22 2.28
N ASP A 412 16.85 -42.94 2.55
CA ASP A 412 18.07 -42.50 3.23
C ASP A 412 18.13 -42.99 4.68
N ALA A 413 17.01 -42.93 5.40
CA ALA A 413 16.92 -43.45 6.76
C ALA A 413 17.15 -44.97 6.79
N GLU A 414 16.59 -45.70 5.83
CA GLU A 414 16.81 -47.14 5.69
C GLU A 414 18.28 -47.48 5.41
N ARG A 415 18.93 -46.75 4.48
CA ARG A 415 20.37 -46.91 4.20
C ARG A 415 21.23 -46.67 5.44
N ARG A 416 20.95 -45.62 6.21
CA ARG A 416 21.65 -45.33 7.46
C ARG A 416 21.41 -46.41 8.51
N ALA A 417 20.19 -46.93 8.61
CA ALA A 417 19.88 -48.02 9.53
C ALA A 417 20.60 -49.32 9.13
N GLU A 418 20.73 -49.62 7.83
CA GLU A 418 21.50 -50.76 7.35
C GLU A 418 22.99 -50.60 7.62
N GLU A 419 23.55 -49.41 7.37
CA GLU A 419 24.95 -49.10 7.66
C GLU A 419 25.26 -49.23 9.16
N ALA A 420 24.40 -48.67 10.03
CA ALA A 420 24.53 -48.82 11.47
C ALA A 420 24.49 -50.30 11.92
N ARG A 421 23.62 -51.12 11.34
CA ARG A 421 23.60 -52.58 11.61
C ARG A 421 24.89 -53.27 11.16
N ARG A 422 25.48 -52.85 10.04
CA ARG A 422 26.76 -53.39 9.56
C ARG A 422 27.92 -52.98 10.47
N GLU A 423 27.94 -51.74 10.94
CA GLU A 423 28.94 -51.27 11.90
C GLU A 423 28.82 -51.98 13.24
N GLU A 424 27.60 -52.16 13.76
CA GLU A 424 27.35 -52.92 14.98
C GLU A 424 27.80 -54.37 14.84
N ALA A 425 27.55 -55.00 13.69
CA ALA A 425 28.03 -56.35 13.39
C ALA A 425 29.56 -56.42 13.36
N ARG A 426 30.25 -55.44 12.74
CA ARG A 426 31.72 -55.36 12.74
C ARG A 426 32.27 -55.16 14.16
N ALA A 427 31.67 -54.26 14.93
CA ALA A 427 32.06 -54.02 16.32
C ALA A 427 31.87 -55.28 17.18
N ALA A 428 30.78 -56.02 16.97
CA ALA A 428 30.53 -57.29 17.65
C ALA A 428 31.55 -58.38 17.26
N GLU A 429 31.97 -58.44 15.99
CA GLU A 429 33.02 -59.33 15.52
C GLU A 429 34.39 -58.98 16.11
N GLU A 430 34.76 -57.70 16.09
CA GLU A 430 35.99 -57.21 16.73
C GLU A 430 36.01 -57.50 18.23
N ALA A 431 34.88 -57.31 18.92
CA ALA A 431 34.75 -57.65 20.33
C ALA A 431 34.93 -59.17 20.59
N ARG A 432 34.45 -60.02 19.68
CA ARG A 432 34.70 -61.47 19.75
C ARG A 432 36.18 -61.79 19.56
N LEU A 433 36.83 -61.18 18.56
CA LEU A 433 38.26 -61.37 18.32
C LEU A 433 39.12 -60.91 19.52
N ARG A 434 38.77 -59.79 20.15
CA ARG A 434 39.43 -59.34 21.38
C ARG A 434 39.30 -60.35 22.51
N LYS A 435 38.12 -60.92 22.73
CA LYS A 435 37.92 -61.96 23.76
C LYS A 435 38.77 -63.20 23.50
N VAL A 436 38.84 -63.65 22.25
CA VAL A 436 39.71 -64.79 21.86
C VAL A 436 41.18 -64.45 22.13
N ALA A 437 41.64 -63.25 21.75
CA ALA A 437 43.02 -62.83 21.99
C ALA A 437 43.37 -62.71 23.49
N GLU A 438 42.44 -62.23 24.32
CA GLU A 438 42.59 -62.19 25.77
C GLU A 438 42.65 -63.61 26.39
N GLU A 439 41.83 -64.53 25.89
CA GLU A 439 41.84 -65.93 26.32
C GLU A 439 43.15 -66.63 25.94
N ASP A 440 43.64 -66.41 24.71
CA ASP A 440 44.93 -66.90 24.25
C ASP A 440 46.09 -66.34 25.08
N ALA A 441 46.04 -65.05 25.44
CA ALA A 441 47.04 -64.43 26.30
C ALA A 441 47.06 -65.07 27.70
N ARG A 442 45.89 -65.31 28.30
CA ARG A 442 45.77 -66.03 29.59
C ARG A 442 46.28 -67.46 29.50
N ASN A 443 46.04 -68.15 28.40
CA ASN A 443 46.54 -69.52 28.21
C ASN A 443 48.06 -69.54 28.07
N ARG A 444 48.65 -68.60 27.32
CA ARG A 444 50.12 -68.45 27.23
C ARG A 444 50.75 -68.14 28.59
N GLU A 445 50.13 -67.26 29.37
CA GLU A 445 50.60 -66.95 30.73
C GLU A 445 50.59 -68.20 31.63
N LYS A 446 49.52 -69.01 31.56
CA LYS A 446 49.46 -70.30 32.27
C LYS A 446 50.53 -71.28 31.79
N GLU A 447 50.75 -71.41 30.48
CA GLU A 447 51.79 -72.30 29.93
C GLU A 447 53.19 -71.89 30.38
N ILE A 448 53.49 -70.58 30.37
CA ILE A 448 54.77 -70.06 30.87
C ILE A 448 54.88 -70.33 32.37
N ARG A 449 53.82 -70.09 33.14
CA ARG A 449 53.78 -70.38 34.58
C ARG A 449 54.06 -71.86 34.87
N GLU A 450 53.38 -72.78 34.17
CA GLU A 450 53.56 -74.22 34.33
C GLU A 450 54.96 -74.68 33.92
N ARG A 451 55.51 -74.13 32.82
CA ARG A 451 56.89 -74.41 32.39
C ARG A 451 57.89 -73.99 33.47
N ILE A 452 57.76 -72.78 34.01
CA ILE A 452 58.64 -72.28 35.07
C ILE A 452 58.52 -73.18 36.29
N LEU A 453 57.30 -73.44 36.77
CA LEU A 453 57.03 -74.33 37.93
C LEU A 453 57.63 -75.73 37.74
N GLY A 454 57.53 -76.32 36.55
CA GLY A 454 58.12 -77.62 36.23
C GLY A 454 59.65 -77.60 36.27
N SER A 455 60.27 -76.51 35.81
CA SER A 455 61.73 -76.33 35.83
C SER A 455 62.29 -75.95 37.20
N LEU A 456 61.48 -75.42 38.13
CA LEU A 456 61.94 -74.96 39.46
C LEU A 456 62.67 -76.05 40.25
N ALA A 457 62.20 -77.30 40.16
CA ALA A 457 62.79 -78.42 40.89
C ALA A 457 64.20 -78.77 40.38
N GLU A 458 64.42 -78.68 39.07
CA GLU A 458 65.71 -78.92 38.43
C GLU A 458 66.66 -77.73 38.65
N LEU A 459 66.13 -76.51 38.53
CA LEU A 459 66.87 -75.27 38.74
C LEU A 459 67.34 -75.12 40.19
N GLY A 460 66.56 -75.56 41.17
CA GLY A 460 66.95 -75.55 42.59
C GLY A 460 68.16 -76.42 42.92
N GLN A 461 68.49 -77.38 42.06
CA GLN A 461 69.71 -78.21 42.19
C GLN A 461 70.90 -77.62 41.42
N SER A 462 70.66 -76.64 40.54
CA SER A 462 71.71 -75.96 39.81
C SER A 462 72.57 -75.15 40.75
N ARG A 463 73.89 -75.31 40.64
CA ARG A 463 74.88 -74.48 41.35
C ARG A 463 75.32 -73.27 40.55
N ASP A 464 74.74 -73.06 39.37
CA ASP A 464 75.05 -71.91 38.52
C ASP A 464 74.19 -70.70 38.91
N GLY A 465 74.82 -69.70 39.52
CA GLY A 465 74.15 -68.48 39.96
C GLY A 465 73.60 -67.63 38.81
N TYR A 466 74.08 -67.76 37.57
CA TYR A 466 73.50 -67.05 36.42
C TYR A 466 72.13 -67.64 36.06
N VAL A 467 72.07 -68.97 35.97
CA VAL A 467 70.84 -69.71 35.66
C VAL A 467 69.75 -69.46 36.71
N LEU A 468 70.12 -69.43 37.99
CA LEU A 468 69.19 -69.10 39.09
C LEU A 468 68.64 -67.67 39.00
N ARG A 469 69.47 -66.68 38.65
CA ARG A 469 69.04 -65.27 38.51
C ARG A 469 68.10 -65.07 37.32
N THR A 470 68.43 -65.64 36.16
CA THR A 470 67.57 -65.57 34.97
C THR A 470 66.21 -66.21 35.24
N ALA A 471 66.18 -67.36 35.91
CA ALA A 471 64.94 -68.04 36.29
C ALA A 471 64.09 -67.23 37.29
N ILE A 472 64.72 -66.52 38.23
CA ILE A 472 64.01 -65.62 39.17
C ILE A 472 63.40 -64.45 38.41
N ALA A 473 64.14 -63.78 37.51
CA ALA A 473 63.61 -62.68 36.72
C ALA A 473 62.45 -63.13 35.81
N GLU A 474 62.59 -64.30 35.17
CA GLU A 474 61.52 -64.87 34.34
C GLU A 474 60.28 -65.19 35.17
N GLY A 475 60.41 -65.81 36.35
CA GLY A 475 59.28 -66.10 37.23
C GLY A 475 58.62 -64.85 37.82
N GLU A 476 59.38 -63.80 38.12
CA GLU A 476 58.83 -62.53 38.60
C GLU A 476 57.99 -61.83 37.53
N SER A 477 58.38 -61.93 36.26
CA SER A 477 57.58 -61.39 35.15
C SER A 477 56.19 -62.01 35.00
N VAL A 478 56.00 -63.22 35.56
CA VAL A 478 54.73 -63.97 35.56
C VAL A 478 54.10 -63.99 36.97
N GLY A 479 54.58 -63.14 37.88
CA GLY A 479 53.99 -62.97 39.22
C GLY A 479 54.24 -64.11 40.21
N LEU A 480 55.21 -65.01 39.96
CA LEU A 480 55.56 -66.15 40.83
C LEU A 480 56.42 -65.75 42.04
N HIS A 481 56.11 -64.63 42.70
CA HIS A 481 57.00 -64.07 43.73
C HIS A 481 57.21 -65.00 44.94
N SER A 482 56.18 -65.74 45.34
CA SER A 482 56.24 -66.68 46.47
C SER A 482 56.92 -68.00 46.12
N GLU A 483 56.68 -68.50 44.92
CA GLU A 483 57.13 -69.80 44.45
C GLU A 483 58.65 -69.81 44.12
N LEU A 484 59.22 -68.62 43.90
CA LEU A 484 60.66 -68.43 43.68
C LEU A 484 61.50 -68.41 44.97
N ALA A 485 60.88 -68.46 46.16
CA ALA A 485 61.60 -68.41 47.43
C ALA A 485 62.70 -69.50 47.57
N PRO A 486 62.50 -70.76 47.15
CA PRO A 486 63.55 -71.78 47.18
C PRO A 486 64.74 -71.45 46.26
N LEU A 487 64.49 -70.90 45.07
CA LEU A 487 65.57 -70.47 44.16
C LEU A 487 66.36 -69.30 44.72
N ARG A 488 65.70 -68.34 45.37
CA ARG A 488 66.37 -67.23 46.06
C ARG A 488 67.25 -67.74 47.21
N SER A 489 66.78 -68.74 47.95
CA SER A 489 67.56 -69.39 49.00
C SER A 489 68.77 -70.14 48.43
N ALA A 490 68.59 -70.88 47.33
CA ALA A 490 69.68 -71.59 46.65
C ALA A 490 70.73 -70.62 46.09
N LEU A 491 70.29 -69.49 45.51
CA LEU A 491 71.17 -68.43 45.03
C LEU A 491 71.98 -67.82 46.17
N ALA A 492 71.33 -67.54 47.31
CA ALA A 492 72.01 -67.05 48.50
C ALA A 492 73.05 -68.05 49.03
N GLU A 493 72.75 -69.35 49.01
CA GLU A 493 73.70 -70.40 49.39
C GLU A 493 74.89 -70.48 48.43
N VAL A 494 74.66 -70.40 47.11
CA VAL A 494 75.73 -70.35 46.10
C VAL A 494 76.62 -69.12 46.29
N ASP A 495 76.03 -67.95 46.57
CA ASP A 495 76.77 -66.73 46.84
C ASP A 495 77.58 -66.84 48.15
N GLU A 496 77.02 -67.44 49.22
CA GLU A 496 77.75 -67.72 50.47
C GLU A 496 78.89 -68.73 50.29
N LEU A 497 78.68 -69.80 49.51
CA LEU A 497 79.74 -70.75 49.17
C LEU A 497 80.87 -70.08 48.39
N ARG A 498 80.53 -69.19 47.46
CA ARG A 498 81.51 -68.40 46.70
C ARG A 498 82.28 -67.45 47.62
N LYS A 499 81.59 -66.77 48.55
CA LYS A 499 82.21 -65.93 49.59
C LYS A 499 83.17 -66.74 50.45
N ALA A 500 82.74 -67.91 50.94
CA ALA A 500 83.55 -68.78 51.79
C ALA A 500 84.80 -69.31 51.05
N ALA A 501 84.67 -69.68 49.78
CA ALA A 501 85.79 -70.11 48.95
C ALA A 501 86.80 -68.98 48.72
N LEU A 502 86.34 -67.76 48.46
CA LEU A 502 87.20 -66.58 48.32
C LEU A 502 87.91 -66.22 49.63
N LEU A 503 87.21 -66.27 50.76
CA LEU A 503 87.80 -66.05 52.08
C LEU A 503 88.84 -67.13 52.43
N LYS A 504 88.59 -68.39 52.08
CA LYS A 504 89.57 -69.48 52.27
C LYS A 504 90.81 -69.29 51.40
N ALA A 505 90.63 -68.89 50.13
CA ALA A 505 91.74 -68.57 49.24
C ALA A 505 92.56 -67.38 49.77
N ARG A 506 91.89 -66.33 50.29
CA ARG A 506 92.56 -65.18 50.90
C ARG A 506 93.33 -65.56 52.16
N LYS A 507 92.75 -66.34 53.07
CA LYS A 507 93.46 -66.84 54.27
C LYS A 507 94.69 -67.68 53.92
N ALA A 508 94.63 -68.47 52.84
CA ALA A 508 95.79 -69.21 52.35
C ALA A 508 96.89 -68.27 51.83
N GLN A 509 96.53 -67.19 51.15
CA GLN A 509 97.45 -66.15 50.70
C GLN A 509 98.02 -65.32 51.87
N GLU A 510 97.20 -64.97 52.87
CA GLU A 510 97.65 -64.29 54.10
C GLU A 510 98.66 -65.13 54.87
N LYS A 511 98.40 -66.44 55.00
CA LYS A 511 99.34 -67.38 55.62
C LYS A 511 100.67 -67.41 54.86
N LEU A 512 100.61 -67.58 53.53
CA LEU A 512 101.81 -67.60 52.69
C LEU A 512 102.59 -66.27 52.80
N ALA A 513 101.89 -65.13 52.85
CA ALA A 513 102.50 -63.81 53.01
C ALA A 513 103.15 -63.63 54.40
N GLY A 514 102.56 -64.19 55.46
CA GLY A 514 103.06 -64.11 56.84
C GLY A 514 104.24 -65.04 57.15
N ASP A 515 104.37 -66.16 56.43
CA ASP A 515 105.41 -67.18 56.69
C ASP A 515 106.85 -66.68 56.41
N PHE A 516 107.03 -65.57 55.69
CA PHE A 516 108.33 -64.97 55.37
C PHE A 516 108.33 -63.47 55.58
N LYS A 517 109.39 -62.91 56.21
CA LYS A 517 109.50 -61.47 56.47
C LYS A 517 109.97 -60.71 55.24
N THR A 518 110.73 -61.35 54.35
CA THR A 518 111.25 -60.74 53.14
C THR A 518 111.18 -61.68 51.94
N ALA A 519 111.08 -61.12 50.74
CA ALA A 519 111.13 -61.91 49.50
C ALA A 519 112.44 -62.73 49.37
N LYS A 520 113.53 -62.25 49.98
CA LYS A 520 114.82 -62.94 50.01
C LYS A 520 114.76 -64.19 50.89
N GLU A 521 114.11 -64.10 52.04
CA GLU A 521 113.89 -65.24 52.94
C GLU A 521 113.05 -66.35 52.25
N ALA A 522 111.94 -65.98 51.60
CA ALA A 522 111.15 -66.94 50.80
C ALA A 522 111.98 -67.58 49.67
N GLN A 523 112.88 -66.80 49.05
CA GLN A 523 113.77 -67.29 47.98
C GLN A 523 114.83 -68.25 48.50
N ASP A 524 115.38 -68.00 49.69
CA ASP A 524 116.41 -68.84 50.31
C ASP A 524 115.83 -70.20 50.76
N PHE A 525 114.56 -70.24 51.19
CA PHE A 525 113.90 -71.48 51.62
C PHE A 525 113.30 -72.33 50.48
N GLY A 526 112.76 -71.71 49.42
CA GLY A 526 112.02 -72.44 48.37
C GLY A 526 112.37 -72.04 46.93
N GLY A 527 113.43 -71.27 46.73
CA GLY A 527 113.86 -70.80 45.42
C GLY A 527 112.95 -69.71 44.82
N PRO A 528 113.19 -69.34 43.55
CA PRO A 528 112.51 -68.21 42.90
C PRO A 528 110.99 -68.40 42.73
N ILE A 529 110.49 -69.64 42.67
CA ILE A 529 109.04 -69.93 42.54
C ILE A 529 108.32 -69.53 43.83
N LEU A 530 108.85 -69.91 44.99
CA LEU A 530 108.24 -69.56 46.28
C LEU A 530 108.29 -68.05 46.53
N ALA A 531 109.39 -67.39 46.14
CA ALA A 531 109.50 -65.93 46.19
C ALA A 531 108.46 -65.22 45.29
N ALA A 532 108.17 -65.77 44.10
CA ALA A 532 107.15 -65.23 43.22
C ALA A 532 105.74 -65.42 43.78
N GLN A 533 105.44 -66.61 44.35
CA GLN A 533 104.17 -66.89 45.02
C GLN A 533 103.96 -65.99 46.25
N TRP A 534 105.01 -65.77 47.05
CA TRP A 534 104.97 -64.85 48.17
C TRP A 534 104.68 -63.42 47.73
N ARG A 535 105.38 -62.90 46.69
CA ARG A 535 105.12 -61.55 46.16
C ARG A 535 103.68 -61.41 45.64
N ALA A 536 103.17 -62.44 44.96
CA ALA A 536 101.78 -62.45 44.49
C ALA A 536 100.80 -62.45 45.67
N ALA A 537 101.04 -63.26 46.69
CA ALA A 537 100.22 -63.31 47.89
C ALA A 537 100.24 -61.98 48.67
N VAL A 538 101.41 -61.38 48.90
CA VAL A 538 101.54 -60.06 49.54
C VAL A 538 100.79 -58.98 48.75
N LYS A 539 100.89 -59.00 47.41
CA LYS A 539 100.17 -58.06 46.55
C LYS A 539 98.65 -58.25 46.62
N GLU A 540 98.16 -59.49 46.69
CA GLU A 540 96.72 -59.77 46.84
C GLU A 540 96.22 -59.42 48.24
N VAL A 541 97.00 -59.68 49.30
CA VAL A 541 96.64 -59.32 50.68
C VAL A 541 96.57 -57.81 50.89
N ALA A 542 97.43 -57.05 50.21
CA ALA A 542 97.44 -55.58 50.26
C ALA A 542 96.23 -54.93 49.56
N LYS A 543 95.50 -55.65 48.69
CA LYS A 543 94.28 -55.11 48.08
C LYS A 543 93.14 -55.13 49.12
N PRO A 544 92.35 -54.04 49.25
CA PRO A 544 91.12 -54.09 50.02
C PRO A 544 90.21 -55.17 49.43
N PHE A 545 89.63 -56.01 50.29
CA PHE A 545 88.71 -57.06 49.85
C PHE A 545 87.41 -56.43 49.39
N VAL A 546 87.33 -56.21 48.09
CA VAL A 546 86.10 -55.86 47.40
C VAL A 546 85.54 -57.18 46.88
N MET A 547 84.38 -57.56 47.41
CA MET A 547 83.57 -58.62 46.83
C MET A 547 83.38 -58.28 45.36
N PRO A 548 83.71 -59.16 44.39
CA PRO A 548 83.35 -58.91 43.02
C PRO A 548 81.83 -58.87 42.97
N GLU A 549 81.27 -57.66 42.94
CA GLU A 549 79.87 -57.46 42.62
C GLU A 549 79.68 -58.13 41.26
N CYS A 550 78.85 -59.18 41.24
CA CYS A 550 78.42 -59.73 39.97
C CYS A 550 77.82 -58.57 39.17
N PRO A 551 78.18 -58.42 37.89
CA PRO A 551 77.66 -57.33 37.08
C PRO A 551 76.13 -57.33 37.19
N GLU A 552 75.58 -56.25 37.72
CA GLU A 552 74.15 -55.97 37.59
C GLU A 552 73.87 -55.88 36.09
N SER A 553 73.16 -56.86 35.56
CA SER A 553 72.68 -56.88 34.18
C SER A 553 71.18 -56.67 34.16
#